data_AF-A0A0S4LRZ9-F1
#
_entry.id   AF-A0A0S4LRZ9-F1
#
_cell.length_a   1.000
_cell.length_b   1.000
_cell.length_c   1.000
_cell.angle_alpha   90.00
_cell.angle_beta   90.00
_cell.angle_gamma   90.00
#
_symmetry.space_group_name_H-M   'P 1'
#
loop_
_entity.id
_entity.type
_entity.pdbx_description
1 polymer ?
#
loop_
_entity_poly.entity_id
_entity_poly.type
_entity_poly.pdbx_seq_one_letter_code
_entity_poly.pdbx_strand_id
1 'polypeptide(L)'
;MGLRKTPVSVIFERLYFILTSMVQPKQTNQSAKATASLVTGGGLILVWAIIWTNFPSKDELLSAQSTTVSADRPRQVELDLTIPGVPRRSLQGSTGTEESSRGTAGSGNVALQDSRARQIAEVRCDAHVQEFCPDSLTGDERRRCVTQRMRQFDQSCQQIVRQRMMRWKAADGYRLACAADVKRMCQTVESGEGRILACLQEHEQDLSEACYQSLLKGRPHFTN
;
A
#
# COMPACT_ATOMS: atom_id res chain seq x y z
N MET A 1 -32.51 -4.20 -45.16
CA MET A 1 -33.16 -3.53 -44.02
C MET A 1 -32.10 -2.91 -43.11
N GLY A 2 -32.17 -1.60 -42.89
CA GLY A 2 -31.18 -0.86 -42.09
C GLY A 2 -31.25 -1.21 -40.60
N LEU A 3 -30.08 -1.47 -40.01
CA LEU A 3 -29.90 -1.65 -38.56
C LEU A 3 -30.23 -0.33 -37.85
N ARG A 4 -31.41 -0.26 -37.24
CA ARG A 4 -31.75 0.82 -36.30
C ARG A 4 -30.82 0.70 -35.08
N LYS A 5 -29.76 1.50 -35.05
CA LYS A 5 -28.91 1.66 -33.86
C LYS A 5 -29.79 2.15 -32.71
N THR A 6 -29.76 1.44 -31.59
CA THR A 6 -30.48 1.82 -30.37
C THR A 6 -29.96 3.18 -29.87
N PRO A 7 -30.82 4.00 -29.23
CA PRO A 7 -30.45 5.37 -28.82
C PRO A 7 -29.22 5.38 -27.88
N VAL A 8 -29.05 4.33 -27.07
CA VAL A 8 -27.91 4.15 -26.16
C VAL A 8 -26.57 4.05 -26.91
N SER A 9 -26.55 3.40 -28.08
CA SER A 9 -25.32 3.19 -28.87
C SER A 9 -24.86 4.47 -29.56
N VAL A 10 -25.79 5.36 -29.96
CA VAL A 10 -25.46 6.69 -30.51
C VAL A 10 -24.93 7.63 -29.43
N ILE A 11 -25.48 7.54 -28.21
CA ILE A 11 -25.04 8.34 -27.07
C ILE A 11 -23.62 7.94 -26.65
N PHE A 12 -23.30 6.65 -26.64
CA PHE A 12 -21.97 6.17 -26.24
C PHE A 12 -20.88 6.56 -27.25
N GLU A 13 -21.16 6.48 -28.55
CA GLU A 13 -20.28 6.99 -29.61
C GLU A 13 -20.04 8.50 -29.49
N ARG A 14 -21.10 9.27 -29.21
CA ARG A 14 -21.00 10.73 -29.01
C ARG A 14 -20.17 11.08 -27.78
N LEU A 15 -20.36 10.36 -26.67
CA LEU A 15 -19.57 10.54 -25.45
C LEU A 15 -18.11 10.13 -25.65
N TYR A 16 -17.85 9.02 -26.35
CA TYR A 16 -16.50 8.58 -26.68
C TYR A 16 -15.78 9.58 -27.59
N PHE A 17 -16.46 10.14 -28.59
CA PHE A 17 -15.92 11.19 -29.46
C PHE A 17 -15.66 12.50 -28.70
N ILE A 18 -16.54 12.89 -27.77
CA ILE A 18 -16.32 14.08 -26.92
C ILE A 18 -15.12 13.86 -26.00
N LEU A 19 -15.02 12.70 -25.34
CA LEU A 19 -13.90 12.36 -24.46
C LEU A 19 -12.57 12.31 -25.21
N THR A 20 -12.54 11.76 -26.43
CA THR A 20 -11.34 11.75 -27.27
C THR A 20 -11.00 13.13 -27.83
N SER A 21 -11.98 13.99 -28.11
CA SER A 21 -11.73 15.37 -28.54
C SER A 21 -11.18 16.28 -27.42
N MET A 22 -11.52 15.99 -26.16
CA MET A 22 -10.96 16.68 -24.98
C MET A 22 -9.56 16.17 -24.60
N VAL A 23 -9.11 15.06 -25.20
CA VAL A 23 -7.77 14.49 -25.04
C VAL A 23 -7.02 14.62 -26.36
N GLN A 24 -6.73 15.87 -26.75
CA GLN A 24 -5.66 16.16 -27.70
C GLN A 24 -4.60 17.03 -27.00
N PRO A 25 -3.35 16.57 -26.91
CA PRO A 25 -2.26 17.34 -26.31
C PRO A 25 -1.81 18.40 -27.31
N LYS A 26 -2.10 19.68 -27.02
CA LYS A 26 -1.55 20.79 -27.80
C LYS A 26 -0.09 21.02 -27.41
N GLN A 27 0.81 20.21 -27.98
CA GLN A 27 2.24 20.54 -28.11
C GLN A 27 2.36 21.68 -29.14
N THR A 28 2.59 22.91 -28.66
CA THR A 28 3.00 24.02 -29.52
C THR A 28 4.12 24.81 -28.87
N ASN A 29 5.33 24.56 -29.39
CA ASN A 29 6.45 25.47 -29.62
C ASN A 29 6.98 26.37 -28.47
N GLN A 30 8.29 26.21 -28.24
CA GLN A 30 9.18 27.16 -27.58
C GLN A 30 9.08 28.55 -28.25
N SER A 31 8.26 29.48 -27.74
CA SER A 31 8.53 30.94 -27.73
C SER A 31 7.32 31.75 -27.25
N ALA A 32 6.87 31.59 -26.01
CA ALA A 32 5.96 32.56 -25.38
C ALA A 32 5.88 32.35 -23.85
N LYS A 33 7.01 32.41 -23.14
CA LYS A 33 7.01 32.56 -21.68
C LYS A 33 6.66 34.02 -21.37
N ALA A 34 5.38 34.34 -21.09
CA ALA A 34 5.05 35.55 -20.34
C ALA A 34 3.61 35.67 -19.79
N THR A 35 2.59 34.97 -20.29
CA THR A 35 1.20 35.41 -19.99
C THR A 35 0.19 34.34 -19.54
N ALA A 36 0.63 33.20 -19.02
CA ALA A 36 -0.29 32.16 -18.51
C ALA A 36 -0.10 31.79 -17.02
N SER A 37 0.48 32.68 -16.21
CA SER A 37 0.74 32.42 -14.77
C SER A 37 -0.19 33.14 -13.79
N LEU A 38 -1.11 33.99 -14.27
CA LEU A 38 -1.93 34.81 -13.36
C LEU A 38 -3.23 34.15 -12.90
N VAL A 39 -3.76 33.15 -13.62
CA VAL A 39 -5.10 32.59 -13.29
C VAL A 39 -5.02 31.33 -12.40
N THR A 40 -3.98 30.50 -12.52
CA THR A 40 -3.80 29.32 -11.66
C THR A 40 -3.04 29.61 -10.36
N GLY A 41 -2.18 30.62 -10.34
CA GLY A 41 -1.45 31.04 -9.13
C GLY A 41 -2.34 31.76 -8.11
N GLY A 42 -3.16 32.72 -8.58
CA GLY A 42 -4.03 33.51 -7.69
C GLY A 42 -5.08 32.67 -6.96
N GLY A 43 -5.70 31.70 -7.66
CA GLY A 43 -6.68 30.80 -7.06
C GLY A 43 -6.09 29.91 -5.97
N LEU A 44 -4.89 29.36 -6.20
CA LEU A 44 -4.19 28.53 -5.21
C LEU A 44 -3.76 29.33 -3.98
N ILE A 45 -3.31 30.57 -4.17
CA ILE A 45 -2.96 31.49 -3.06
C ILE A 45 -4.20 31.87 -2.25
N LEU A 46 -5.32 32.13 -2.91
CA LEU A 46 -6.57 32.51 -2.24
C LEU A 46 -7.13 31.34 -1.40
N VAL A 47 -7.08 30.11 -1.93
CA VAL A 47 -7.46 28.90 -1.19
C VAL A 47 -6.53 28.69 0.02
N TRP A 48 -5.21 28.87 -0.15
CA TRP A 48 -4.26 28.79 0.96
C TRP A 48 -4.51 29.85 2.04
N ALA A 49 -4.84 31.08 1.66
CA ALA A 49 -5.19 32.15 2.58
C ALA A 49 -6.49 31.83 3.35
N ILE A 50 -7.50 31.26 2.68
CA ILE A 50 -8.74 30.82 3.34
C ILE A 50 -8.45 29.70 4.34
N ILE A 51 -7.61 28.72 3.98
CA ILE A 51 -7.23 27.64 4.88
C ILE A 51 -6.49 28.20 6.12
N TRP A 52 -5.61 29.18 5.96
CA TRP A 52 -4.93 29.83 7.09
C TRP A 52 -5.86 30.68 7.95
N THR A 53 -6.77 31.43 7.34
CA THR A 53 -7.70 32.32 8.07
C THR A 53 -8.83 31.58 8.77
N ASN A 54 -9.20 30.39 8.27
CA ASN A 54 -10.20 29.53 8.91
C ASN A 54 -9.57 28.54 9.90
N PHE A 55 -8.24 28.41 9.93
CA PHE A 55 -7.55 27.61 10.92
C PHE A 55 -7.57 28.36 12.26
N PRO A 56 -8.25 27.83 13.30
CA PRO A 56 -8.32 28.51 14.59
C PRO A 56 -6.90 28.73 15.13
N SER A 57 -6.56 29.99 15.36
CA SER A 57 -5.30 30.42 15.95
C SER A 57 -5.10 29.73 17.30
N LYS A 58 -3.92 29.12 17.48
CA LYS A 58 -3.54 28.33 18.66
C LYS A 58 -3.46 29.14 19.96
N ASP A 59 -3.70 30.45 19.90
CA ASP A 59 -3.58 31.39 21.00
C ASP A 59 -4.81 31.40 21.92
N GLU A 60 -5.97 30.88 21.49
CA GLU A 60 -7.18 30.71 22.32
C GLU A 60 -7.20 29.39 23.11
N LEU A 61 -6.35 28.41 22.77
CA LEU A 61 -6.33 27.11 23.47
C LEU A 61 -5.38 27.08 24.68
N LEU A 62 -4.49 28.07 24.82
CA LEU A 62 -3.48 28.11 25.89
C LEU A 62 -3.89 29.00 27.09
N SER A 63 -4.91 29.85 26.95
CA SER A 63 -5.35 30.75 28.03
C SER A 63 -6.40 30.14 28.97
N ALA A 64 -6.94 28.96 28.68
CA ALA A 64 -7.96 28.33 29.53
C ALA A 64 -7.39 27.47 30.69
N GLN A 65 -6.07 27.32 30.82
CA GLN A 65 -5.46 26.35 31.76
C GLN A 65 -4.54 26.98 32.82
N SER A 66 -4.75 28.24 33.17
CA SER A 66 -3.95 28.90 34.22
C SER A 66 -4.80 29.78 35.14
N THR A 67 -5.73 29.16 35.87
CA THR A 67 -6.08 29.62 37.23
C THR A 67 -6.30 28.41 38.13
N THR A 68 -5.22 27.95 38.76
CA THR A 68 -5.24 27.12 39.96
C THR A 68 -5.48 28.02 41.18
N VAL A 69 -6.57 27.85 41.94
CA VAL A 69 -6.56 27.97 43.41
C VAL A 69 -7.62 27.04 44.04
N SER A 70 -7.10 26.07 44.79
CA SER A 70 -7.57 25.34 45.98
C SER A 70 -9.02 25.30 46.48
N ALA A 71 -9.35 24.07 46.89
CA ALA A 71 -10.10 23.66 48.08
C ALA A 71 -11.63 23.75 48.04
N ASP A 72 -12.27 22.64 47.67
CA ASP A 72 -13.29 22.02 48.55
C ASP A 72 -13.48 20.53 48.18
N ARG A 73 -13.67 19.68 49.20
CA ARG A 73 -14.09 18.27 49.07
C ARG A 73 -15.49 18.22 49.66
N PRO A 74 -16.54 17.86 48.90
CA PRO A 74 -16.98 16.46 48.93
C PRO A 74 -17.67 15.91 47.65
N ARG A 75 -17.71 14.57 47.60
CA ARG A 75 -18.43 13.65 46.68
C ARG A 75 -17.93 13.52 45.23
N GLN A 76 -17.12 12.48 45.03
CA GLN A 76 -17.04 11.79 43.74
C GLN A 76 -18.45 11.35 43.32
N VAL A 77 -18.91 11.85 42.18
CA VAL A 77 -19.90 11.14 41.38
C VAL A 77 -19.11 10.20 40.50
N GLU A 78 -18.91 8.98 40.99
CA GLU A 78 -18.42 7.85 40.21
C GLU A 78 -19.45 7.60 39.10
N LEU A 79 -19.14 7.97 37.85
CA LEU A 79 -19.95 7.57 36.71
C LEU A 79 -19.61 6.13 36.37
N ASP A 80 -20.28 5.20 37.06
CA ASP A 80 -20.17 3.77 36.83
C ASP A 80 -20.82 3.42 35.48
N LEU A 81 -20.03 3.51 34.41
CA LEU A 81 -20.39 3.03 33.07
C LEU A 81 -20.15 1.52 32.96
N THR A 82 -20.63 0.75 33.94
CA THR A 82 -20.81 -0.69 33.80
C THR A 82 -22.08 -0.95 33.01
N ILE A 83 -21.94 -1.12 31.70
CA ILE A 83 -23.01 -1.64 30.84
C ILE A 83 -23.21 -3.11 31.22
N PRO A 84 -24.40 -3.54 31.67
CA PRO A 84 -24.67 -4.94 31.96
C PRO A 84 -24.51 -5.76 30.67
N GLY A 85 -23.62 -6.76 30.68
CA GLY A 85 -23.46 -7.72 29.59
C GLY A 85 -22.21 -7.58 28.70
N VAL A 86 -21.29 -6.66 29.00
CA VAL A 86 -20.00 -6.57 28.28
C VAL A 86 -18.86 -7.10 29.14
N PRO A 87 -18.18 -8.22 28.78
CA PRO A 87 -16.99 -8.66 29.50
C PRO A 87 -15.86 -7.64 29.28
N ARG A 88 -15.39 -6.98 30.34
CA ARG A 88 -14.14 -6.21 30.30
C ARG A 88 -12.98 -7.21 30.15
N ARG A 89 -12.30 -7.20 29.00
CA ARG A 89 -11.00 -7.86 28.87
C ARG A 89 -10.00 -7.06 29.71
N SER A 90 -9.67 -7.56 30.90
CA SER A 90 -8.53 -7.08 31.68
C SER A 90 -7.28 -7.17 30.81
N LEU A 91 -6.64 -6.02 30.61
CA LEU A 91 -5.23 -5.97 30.27
C LEU A 91 -4.48 -6.51 31.50
N GLN A 92 -4.12 -7.79 31.48
CA GLN A 92 -3.22 -8.35 32.48
C GLN A 92 -2.08 -9.07 31.81
N GLY A 93 -0.89 -8.65 32.21
CA GLY A 93 0.38 -9.18 31.78
C GLY A 93 0.45 -10.69 31.95
N SER A 94 1.23 -11.26 31.05
CA SER A 94 1.74 -12.62 31.02
C SER A 94 1.92 -13.26 32.40
N THR A 95 1.12 -14.29 32.69
CA THR A 95 1.57 -15.56 33.29
C THR A 95 0.50 -16.64 33.10
N GLY A 96 0.82 -17.68 32.33
CA GLY A 96 0.51 -19.09 32.58
C GLY A 96 -0.94 -19.59 32.74
N THR A 97 -1.20 -20.68 32.00
CA THR A 97 -2.14 -21.80 32.23
C THR A 97 -3.62 -21.67 31.85
N GLU A 98 -4.08 -22.79 31.30
CA GLU A 98 -5.27 -23.08 30.49
C GLU A 98 -6.60 -22.90 31.25
N GLU A 99 -7.68 -22.55 30.53
CA GLU A 99 -8.94 -23.31 30.62
C GLU A 99 -9.91 -22.93 29.48
N SER A 100 -10.46 -23.96 28.87
CA SER A 100 -11.58 -24.00 27.94
C SER A 100 -12.81 -23.22 28.42
N SER A 101 -13.39 -22.38 27.55
CA SER A 101 -14.84 -22.09 27.59
C SER A 101 -15.35 -21.61 26.24
N ARG A 102 -16.15 -22.48 25.65
CA ARG A 102 -16.90 -22.33 24.40
C ARG A 102 -17.96 -21.23 24.56
N GLY A 103 -17.84 -20.16 23.76
CA GLY A 103 -18.82 -19.07 23.68
C GLY A 103 -19.01 -18.63 22.22
N THR A 104 -20.06 -19.16 21.59
CA THR A 104 -20.43 -18.89 20.19
C THR A 104 -21.29 -17.62 20.13
N ALA A 105 -20.68 -16.47 19.85
CA ALA A 105 -21.28 -15.30 19.18
C ALA A 105 -20.29 -14.11 19.27
N GLY A 106 -19.55 -13.86 18.19
CA GLY A 106 -18.55 -12.78 18.14
C GLY A 106 -17.44 -12.97 17.09
N SER A 107 -17.45 -14.08 16.33
CA SER A 107 -16.40 -14.36 15.33
C SER A 107 -16.29 -13.33 14.21
N GLY A 108 -17.37 -12.63 13.85
CA GLY A 108 -17.35 -11.67 12.74
C GLY A 108 -16.52 -10.42 13.04
N ASN A 109 -16.72 -9.80 14.20
CA ASN A 109 -16.08 -8.53 14.54
C ASN A 109 -14.62 -8.69 14.96
N VAL A 110 -14.25 -9.79 15.63
CA VAL A 110 -12.85 -10.06 15.98
C VAL A 110 -12.01 -10.35 14.74
N ALA A 111 -12.53 -11.13 13.78
CA ALA A 111 -11.84 -11.40 12.51
C ALA A 111 -11.76 -10.15 11.61
N LEU A 112 -12.81 -9.32 11.60
CA LEU A 112 -12.81 -8.05 10.86
C LEU A 112 -11.83 -7.02 11.47
N GLN A 113 -11.72 -6.99 12.80
CA GLN A 113 -10.81 -6.08 13.48
C GLN A 113 -9.34 -6.56 13.38
N ASP A 114 -9.12 -7.87 13.39
CA ASP A 114 -7.80 -8.48 13.16
C ASP A 114 -7.30 -8.26 11.73
N SER A 115 -8.18 -8.48 10.73
CA SER A 115 -7.85 -8.19 9.32
C SER A 115 -7.54 -6.71 9.08
N ARG A 116 -8.33 -5.79 9.68
CA ARG A 116 -8.06 -4.35 9.60
C ARG A 116 -6.75 -3.97 10.29
N ALA A 117 -6.47 -4.52 11.47
CA ALA A 117 -5.23 -4.27 12.19
C ALA A 117 -4.00 -4.74 11.40
N ARG A 118 -4.07 -5.93 10.79
CA ARG A 118 -3.05 -6.45 9.89
C ARG A 118 -2.84 -5.55 8.68
N GLN A 119 -3.92 -5.12 8.02
CA GLN A 119 -3.84 -4.24 6.87
C GLN A 119 -3.18 -2.90 7.24
N ILE A 120 -3.53 -2.31 8.38
CA ILE A 120 -2.89 -1.08 8.87
C ILE A 120 -1.39 -1.30 9.13
N ALA A 121 -1.01 -2.44 9.71
CA ALA A 121 0.40 -2.77 9.95
C ALA A 121 1.18 -2.95 8.63
N GLU A 122 0.58 -3.57 7.62
CA GLU A 122 1.15 -3.70 6.28
C GLU A 122 1.35 -2.34 5.61
N VAL A 123 0.31 -1.48 5.61
CA VAL A 123 0.39 -0.12 5.03
C VAL A 123 1.45 0.74 5.74
N ARG A 124 1.53 0.68 7.07
CA ARG A 124 2.58 1.39 7.83
C ARG A 124 3.97 0.87 7.47
N CYS A 125 4.12 -0.46 7.38
CA CYS A 125 5.39 -1.05 7.01
C CYS A 125 5.82 -0.64 5.60
N ASP A 126 4.89 -0.56 4.66
CA ASP A 126 5.16 -0.08 3.30
C ASP A 126 5.65 1.36 3.27
N ALA A 127 5.04 2.25 4.07
CA ALA A 127 5.48 3.64 4.17
C ALA A 127 6.92 3.75 4.71
N HIS A 128 7.24 3.00 5.78
CA HIS A 128 8.62 2.98 6.30
C HIS A 128 9.59 2.39 5.28
N VAL A 129 9.24 1.27 4.64
CA VAL A 129 10.06 0.67 3.60
C VAL A 129 10.32 1.67 2.48
N GLN A 130 9.34 2.49 2.10
CA GLN A 130 9.50 3.49 1.05
C GLN A 130 10.44 4.64 1.44
N GLU A 131 10.38 5.09 2.69
CA GLU A 131 11.27 6.13 3.22
C GLU A 131 12.73 5.69 3.16
N PHE A 132 13.01 4.44 3.53
CA PHE A 132 14.36 3.89 3.50
C PHE A 132 14.76 3.33 2.13
N CYS A 133 13.84 2.79 1.34
CA CYS A 133 14.08 2.12 0.07
C CYS A 133 13.09 2.64 -0.98
N PRO A 134 13.46 3.70 -1.72
CA PRO A 134 12.56 4.39 -2.63
C PRO A 134 12.10 3.50 -3.78
N ASP A 135 10.92 3.79 -4.33
CA ASP A 135 10.34 3.10 -5.50
C ASP A 135 11.19 3.23 -6.77
N SER A 136 12.15 4.17 -6.81
CA SER A 136 13.11 4.27 -7.91
C SER A 136 14.02 3.03 -8.00
N LEU A 137 14.21 2.32 -6.88
CA LEU A 137 14.85 1.01 -6.90
C LEU A 137 13.82 -0.01 -7.35
N THR A 138 14.15 -0.77 -8.41
CA THR A 138 13.25 -1.80 -8.94
C THR A 138 13.74 -3.20 -8.59
N GLY A 139 12.82 -4.17 -8.63
CA GLY A 139 13.13 -5.59 -8.53
C GLY A 139 14.15 -5.99 -7.45
N ASP A 140 15.31 -6.50 -7.89
CA ASP A 140 16.37 -7.03 -7.02
C ASP A 140 17.09 -5.95 -6.21
N GLU A 141 17.19 -4.72 -6.73
CA GLU A 141 17.85 -3.62 -6.05
C GLU A 141 17.08 -3.19 -4.81
N ARG A 142 15.76 -3.04 -4.94
CA ARG A 142 14.90 -2.72 -3.80
C ARG A 142 14.88 -3.84 -2.77
N ARG A 143 14.83 -5.10 -3.20
CA ARG A 143 14.91 -6.26 -2.29
C ARG A 143 16.23 -6.27 -1.51
N ARG A 144 17.36 -6.00 -2.17
CA ARG A 144 18.67 -5.88 -1.52
C ARG A 144 18.68 -4.74 -0.51
N CYS A 145 18.14 -3.58 -0.88
CA CYS A 145 18.00 -2.43 0.01
C CYS A 145 17.23 -2.81 1.29
N VAL A 146 16.04 -3.40 1.14
CA VAL A 146 15.20 -3.80 2.27
C VAL A 146 15.89 -4.85 3.15
N THR A 147 16.61 -5.79 2.54
CA THR A 147 17.36 -6.83 3.28
C THR A 147 18.50 -6.22 4.10
N GLN A 148 19.26 -5.30 3.54
CA GLN A 148 20.38 -4.64 4.21
C GLN A 148 19.89 -3.76 5.38
N ARG A 149 18.73 -3.13 5.23
CA ARG A 149 18.15 -2.22 6.23
C ARG A 149 17.18 -2.90 7.19
N MET A 150 17.12 -4.23 7.23
CA MET A 150 16.11 -4.97 8.00
C MET A 150 16.09 -4.61 9.50
N ARG A 151 17.24 -4.25 10.10
CA ARG A 151 17.31 -3.82 11.51
C ARG A 151 16.81 -2.38 11.76
N GLN A 152 16.66 -1.57 10.71
CA GLN A 152 16.17 -0.19 10.81
C GLN A 152 14.64 -0.13 10.85
N PHE A 153 13.96 -1.22 10.51
CA PHE A 153 12.50 -1.33 10.57
C PHE A 153 12.03 -1.80 11.95
N ASP A 154 10.81 -1.42 12.33
CA ASP A 154 10.14 -1.89 13.55
C ASP A 154 9.93 -3.40 13.55
N GLN A 155 9.81 -4.02 14.74
CA GLN A 155 9.65 -5.47 14.89
C GLN A 155 8.47 -6.05 14.09
N SER A 156 7.32 -5.38 14.07
CA SER A 156 6.16 -5.80 13.28
C SER A 156 6.44 -5.74 11.78
N CYS A 157 7.09 -4.66 11.31
CA CYS A 157 7.49 -4.51 9.92
C CYS A 157 8.57 -5.52 9.51
N GLN A 158 9.50 -5.85 10.42
CA GLN A 158 10.48 -6.90 10.19
C GLN A 158 9.82 -8.26 9.92
N GLN A 159 8.76 -8.62 10.64
CA GLN A 159 8.03 -9.87 10.37
C GLN A 159 7.34 -9.83 9.00
N ILE A 160 6.73 -8.71 8.65
CA ILE A 160 6.07 -8.52 7.34
C ILE A 160 7.10 -8.63 6.21
N VAL A 161 8.25 -7.96 6.34
CA VAL A 161 9.36 -8.03 5.38
C VAL A 161 9.90 -9.46 5.26
N ARG A 162 10.12 -10.16 6.38
CA ARG A 162 10.57 -11.57 6.36
C ARG A 162 9.55 -12.46 5.65
N GLN A 163 8.26 -12.31 5.94
CA GLN A 163 7.20 -13.09 5.28
C GLN A 163 7.18 -12.83 3.77
N ARG A 164 7.26 -11.57 3.35
CA ARG A 164 7.33 -11.18 1.93
C ARG A 164 8.58 -11.75 1.26
N MET A 165 9.72 -11.70 1.93
CA MET A 165 10.98 -12.27 1.43
C MET A 165 10.89 -13.79 1.21
N MET A 166 10.27 -14.52 2.13
CA MET A 166 10.08 -15.97 1.98
C MET A 166 9.17 -16.31 0.79
N ARG A 167 8.09 -15.56 0.60
CA ARG A 167 7.22 -15.70 -0.58
C ARG A 167 7.97 -15.45 -1.89
N TRP A 168 8.83 -14.42 -1.92
CA TRP A 168 9.65 -14.14 -3.09
C TRP A 168 10.68 -15.24 -3.36
N LYS A 169 11.42 -15.72 -2.34
CA LYS A 169 12.40 -16.81 -2.53
C LYS A 169 11.77 -18.09 -3.08
N ALA A 170 10.53 -18.39 -2.68
CA ALA A 170 9.79 -19.52 -3.21
C ALA A 170 9.50 -19.34 -4.72
N ALA A 171 9.14 -18.13 -5.15
CA ALA A 171 8.92 -17.81 -6.56
C ALA A 171 10.24 -17.80 -7.38
N ASP A 172 11.35 -17.35 -6.77
CA ASP A 172 12.67 -17.26 -7.42
C ASP A 172 13.51 -18.56 -7.31
N GLY A 173 12.91 -19.66 -6.84
CA GLY A 173 13.60 -20.93 -6.61
C GLY A 173 14.24 -21.56 -7.87
N TYR A 174 13.82 -21.14 -9.06
CA TYR A 174 14.37 -21.62 -10.33
C TYR A 174 15.77 -21.08 -10.65
N ARG A 175 16.19 -19.96 -10.05
CA ARG A 175 17.39 -19.22 -10.48
C ARG A 175 18.68 -20.05 -10.45
N LEU A 176 18.82 -20.95 -9.47
CA LEU A 176 20.00 -21.80 -9.36
C LEU A 176 20.05 -22.84 -10.46
N ALA A 177 18.92 -23.51 -10.73
CA ALA A 177 18.82 -24.53 -11.77
C ALA A 177 18.96 -23.93 -13.18
N CYS A 178 18.47 -22.71 -13.36
CA CYS A 178 18.49 -22.00 -14.65
C CYS A 178 19.75 -21.15 -14.86
N ALA A 179 20.73 -21.14 -13.95
CA ALA A 179 21.88 -20.23 -14.03
C ALA A 179 22.67 -20.36 -15.35
N ALA A 180 22.83 -21.58 -15.86
CA ALA A 180 23.51 -21.83 -17.13
C ALA A 180 22.68 -21.35 -18.33
N ASP A 181 21.37 -21.62 -18.32
CA ASP A 181 20.45 -21.21 -19.39
C ASP A 181 20.28 -19.69 -19.44
N VAL A 182 20.19 -19.03 -18.28
CA VAL A 182 20.19 -17.56 -18.18
C VAL A 182 21.45 -16.97 -18.80
N LYS A 183 22.63 -17.56 -18.54
CA LYS A 183 23.90 -17.08 -19.11
C LYS A 183 23.99 -17.29 -20.61
N ARG A 184 23.38 -18.34 -21.14
CA ARG A 184 23.40 -18.68 -22.57
C ARG A 184 22.37 -17.87 -23.38
N MET A 185 21.18 -17.68 -22.82
CA MET A 185 20.02 -17.19 -23.57
C MET A 185 19.56 -15.79 -23.13
N CYS A 186 19.69 -15.48 -21.84
CA CYS A 186 19.19 -14.25 -21.23
C CYS A 186 20.30 -13.30 -20.76
N GLN A 187 21.49 -13.37 -21.37
CA GLN A 187 22.65 -12.61 -20.89
C GLN A 187 22.47 -11.09 -20.96
N THR A 188 21.74 -10.62 -21.97
CA THR A 188 21.45 -9.19 -22.19
C THR A 188 20.24 -8.69 -21.41
N VAL A 189 19.54 -9.58 -20.71
CA VAL A 189 18.34 -9.25 -19.96
C VAL A 189 18.74 -8.73 -18.59
N GLU A 190 18.30 -7.53 -18.26
CA GLU A 190 18.50 -6.97 -16.94
C GLU A 190 17.72 -7.76 -15.88
N SER A 191 18.39 -8.02 -14.75
CA SER A 191 17.77 -8.67 -13.59
C SER A 191 16.73 -7.76 -12.95
N GLY A 192 15.63 -8.34 -12.48
CA GLY A 192 14.53 -7.62 -11.85
C GLY A 192 13.19 -7.86 -12.54
N GLU A 193 12.10 -7.52 -11.85
CA GLU A 193 10.72 -7.50 -12.39
C GLU A 193 10.24 -8.78 -13.11
N GLY A 194 10.89 -9.91 -12.89
CA GLY A 194 10.59 -11.15 -13.60
C GLY A 194 11.06 -11.18 -15.07
N ARG A 195 11.87 -10.21 -15.53
CA ARG A 195 12.37 -10.19 -16.92
C ARG A 195 13.17 -11.42 -17.30
N ILE A 196 14.03 -11.90 -16.39
CA ILE A 196 14.78 -13.16 -16.58
C ILE A 196 13.83 -14.35 -16.69
N LEU A 197 12.78 -14.39 -15.88
CA LEU A 197 11.78 -15.44 -15.93
C LEU A 197 11.02 -15.42 -17.27
N ALA A 198 10.64 -14.24 -17.75
CA ALA A 198 10.01 -14.07 -19.06
C ALA A 198 10.92 -14.55 -20.20
N CYS A 199 12.18 -14.15 -20.20
CA CYS A 199 13.16 -14.63 -21.18
C CYS A 199 13.32 -16.16 -21.16
N LEU A 200 13.39 -16.78 -19.98
CA LEU A 200 13.44 -18.24 -19.88
C LEU A 200 12.16 -18.90 -20.40
N GLN A 201 11.00 -18.28 -20.24
CA GLN A 201 9.72 -18.78 -20.77
C GLN A 201 9.68 -18.70 -22.31
N GLU A 202 10.19 -17.62 -22.90
CA GLU A 202 10.32 -17.49 -24.37
C GLU A 202 11.21 -18.58 -24.96
N HIS A 203 12.19 -19.05 -24.18
CA HIS A 203 13.11 -20.11 -24.56
C HIS A 203 12.78 -21.48 -23.95
N GLU A 204 11.54 -21.73 -23.52
CA GLU A 204 11.19 -22.93 -22.74
C GLU A 204 11.57 -24.26 -23.42
N GLN A 205 11.58 -24.29 -24.75
CA GLN A 205 11.93 -25.47 -25.57
C GLN A 205 13.44 -25.76 -25.61
N ASP A 206 14.26 -24.75 -25.37
CA ASP A 206 15.71 -24.82 -25.44
C ASP A 206 16.37 -24.90 -24.06
N LEU A 207 15.58 -24.89 -22.97
CA LEU A 207 16.09 -24.96 -21.61
C LEU A 207 16.66 -26.34 -21.28
N SER A 208 17.59 -26.37 -20.33
CA SER A 208 17.97 -27.64 -19.70
C SER A 208 16.79 -28.25 -18.94
N GLU A 209 16.75 -29.58 -18.87
CA GLU A 209 15.72 -30.32 -18.12
C GLU A 209 15.62 -29.84 -16.67
N ALA A 210 16.77 -29.59 -16.03
CA ALA A 210 16.83 -29.09 -14.66
C ALA A 210 16.16 -27.71 -14.50
N CYS A 211 16.39 -26.81 -15.46
CA CYS A 211 15.77 -25.49 -15.47
C CYS A 211 14.25 -25.58 -15.75
N TYR A 212 13.87 -26.34 -16.77
CA TYR A 212 12.47 -26.55 -17.15
C TYR A 212 11.62 -27.09 -15.99
N GLN A 213 12.10 -28.14 -15.31
CA GLN A 213 11.43 -28.72 -14.14
C GLN A 213 11.33 -27.73 -12.97
N SER A 214 12.33 -26.86 -12.81
CA SER A 214 12.35 -25.85 -11.74
C SER A 214 11.37 -24.71 -12.00
N LEU A 215 11.23 -24.30 -13.27
CA LEU A 215 10.27 -23.29 -13.67
C LEU A 215 8.82 -23.73 -13.43
N LEU A 216 8.48 -24.99 -13.69
CA LEU A 216 7.14 -25.53 -13.42
C LEU A 216 6.78 -25.51 -11.93
N LYS A 217 7.76 -25.76 -11.06
CA LYS A 217 7.58 -25.70 -9.59
C LYS A 217 7.50 -24.26 -9.06
N GLY A 218 8.10 -23.33 -9.80
CA GLY A 218 8.21 -21.92 -9.44
C GLY A 218 7.16 -21.00 -10.06
N ARG A 219 6.30 -21.46 -11.00
CA ARG A 219 5.22 -20.63 -11.58
C ARG A 219 4.17 -20.27 -10.51
N PRO A 220 4.10 -19.03 -10.00
CA PRO A 220 2.80 -18.49 -9.62
C PRO A 220 1.94 -18.46 -10.89
N HIS A 221 0.75 -19.04 -10.82
CA HIS A 221 -0.19 -19.12 -11.94
C HIS A 221 -0.56 -17.70 -12.40
N PHE A 222 0.13 -17.18 -13.42
CA PHE A 222 -0.23 -15.95 -14.13
C PHE A 222 -0.74 -16.36 -15.51
N THR A 223 -1.97 -16.83 -15.54
CA THR A 223 -2.76 -16.87 -16.78
C THR A 223 -3.24 -15.45 -17.06
N ASN A 224 -2.96 -15.01 -18.29
CA ASN A 224 -3.35 -13.73 -18.90
C ASN A 224 -4.84 -13.41 -18.72
#